data_AF-A0A7D6ZM76-F1
#
_entry.id   AF-A0A7D6ZM76-F1
#
_cell.length_a   1.000
_cell.length_b   1.000
_cell.length_c   1.000
_cell.angle_alpha   90.00
_cell.angle_beta   90.00
_cell.angle_gamma   90.00
#
_symmetry.space_group_name_H-M   'P 1'
#
loop_
_entity.id
_entity.type
_entity.pdbx_description
1 polymer ?
#
loop_
_entity_poly.entity_id
_entity_poly.type
_entity_poly.pdbx_seq_one_letter_code
_entity_poly.pdbx_strand_id
1 'polypeptide(L)'
;MSEMDEISRDTGRTFRDVLTVAGQWLRTLRERDHHAGRLTRKQRRELAEHITAQIGAQRIDAAWYTKRVTDYRDAYATARYRHATDPFYTDQDAAHDRERLSAMRFGIEETLLSSSLETVQRGQVVLALDHAQRHPQRGTPTVAGIFQAVDERSAREARYAAVESEQWVEAGHREMEQMAASMTIAQPRPSAPAPQQAPANTEAAQPQSPVERDAAIDRDIARANAAQTIRHVEYTRLRDQASGRRPDPYGQIARRDAAEQARRAGMTTEEIRWEFANAETNSRCQVAVVASARDGSQQGTRGYFATEADAAAWTRDAVHTHAWAPGSVLSVRARESGRRHPFYQAEGSPMEVGRSLDAWNQEIGREHTDPPDQDRTREKAAPAAGSEDLERRVLMLQRGLDAVTADRDTHKQQAETMRAELDTLKNTQLRTNHDLRELREQLDTAHADRDRYRGERDEAVRKLARNTPEQDRYGSSERVAREQADTGTTMPPPSNGAGQPRPRPERSR
;
A
#
# COMPACT_ATOMS: atom_id res chain seq x y z
N MET A 1 11.38 -8.07 32.26
CA MET A 1 10.98 -8.79 31.02
C MET A 1 9.52 -8.44 30.78
N SER A 2 9.20 -7.88 29.60
CA SER A 2 7.90 -7.26 29.35
C SER A 2 6.86 -8.32 28.98
N GLU A 3 5.67 -8.26 29.59
CA GLU A 3 4.48 -9.08 29.25
C GLU A 3 4.14 -9.06 27.74
N MET A 4 4.61 -8.04 27.03
CA MET A 4 4.53 -7.88 25.57
C MET A 4 5.15 -9.07 24.81
N ASP A 5 6.29 -9.56 25.27
CA ASP A 5 6.99 -10.69 24.66
C ASP A 5 6.18 -11.98 24.84
N GLU A 6 5.47 -12.12 25.95
CA GLU A 6 4.78 -13.36 26.33
C GLU A 6 3.49 -13.57 25.52
N ILE A 7 2.75 -12.51 25.21
CA ILE A 7 1.47 -12.59 24.50
C ILE A 7 1.66 -12.63 22.97
N SER A 8 2.62 -11.89 22.42
CA SER A 8 3.02 -12.10 21.01
C SER A 8 3.58 -13.51 20.81
N ARG A 9 4.29 -14.06 21.81
CA ARG A 9 4.68 -15.47 21.83
C ARG A 9 3.48 -16.41 21.93
N ASP A 10 2.44 -16.10 22.72
CA ASP A 10 1.30 -17.00 22.93
C ASP A 10 0.27 -16.99 21.79
N THR A 11 0.01 -15.82 21.21
CA THR A 11 -0.77 -15.69 19.96
C THR A 11 -0.02 -16.37 18.81
N GLY A 12 1.28 -16.10 18.69
CA GLY A 12 2.14 -16.76 17.71
C GLY A 12 2.33 -18.25 17.96
N ARG A 13 2.21 -18.73 19.21
CA ARG A 13 2.19 -20.16 19.56
C ARG A 13 0.87 -20.78 19.10
N THR A 14 -0.26 -20.17 19.43
CA THR A 14 -1.59 -20.67 19.03
C THR A 14 -1.71 -20.78 17.50
N PHE A 15 -1.24 -19.79 16.73
CA PHE A 15 -1.21 -19.90 15.26
C PHE A 15 -0.27 -21.00 14.75
N ARG A 16 0.90 -21.19 15.39
CA ARG A 16 1.80 -22.30 15.07
C ARG A 16 1.17 -23.65 15.39
N ASP A 17 0.43 -23.75 16.50
CA ASP A 17 -0.31 -24.95 16.87
C ASP A 17 -1.40 -25.22 15.82
N VAL A 18 -2.17 -24.22 15.41
CA VAL A 18 -3.17 -24.33 14.32
C VAL A 18 -2.54 -24.87 13.03
N LEU A 19 -1.41 -24.29 12.61
CA LEU A 19 -0.68 -24.74 11.42
C LEU A 19 -0.12 -26.16 11.57
N THR A 20 0.33 -26.53 12.77
CA THR A 20 0.86 -27.86 13.07
C THR A 20 -0.23 -28.92 12.98
N VAL A 21 -1.38 -28.67 13.63
CA VAL A 21 -2.55 -29.56 13.60
C VAL A 21 -3.09 -29.68 12.17
N ALA A 22 -3.22 -28.56 11.46
CA ALA A 22 -3.66 -28.57 10.08
C ALA A 22 -2.69 -29.34 9.17
N GLY A 23 -1.37 -29.16 9.35
CA GLY A 23 -0.34 -29.86 8.60
C GLY A 23 -0.30 -31.36 8.87
N GLN A 24 -0.52 -31.79 10.12
CA GLN A 24 -0.67 -33.20 10.48
C GLN A 24 -1.91 -33.81 9.80
N TRP A 25 -3.07 -33.14 9.92
CA TRP A 25 -4.31 -33.61 9.31
C TRP A 25 -4.18 -33.72 7.77
N LEU A 26 -3.60 -32.71 7.12
CA LEU A 26 -3.36 -32.73 5.66
C LEU A 26 -2.42 -33.85 5.22
N ARG A 27 -1.40 -34.19 6.02
CA ARG A 27 -0.54 -35.35 5.75
C ARG A 27 -1.32 -36.65 5.80
N THR A 28 -2.12 -36.86 6.85
CA THR A 28 -2.97 -38.06 6.96
C THR A 28 -4.01 -38.15 5.84
N LEU A 29 -4.51 -37.01 5.35
CA LEU A 29 -5.44 -36.97 4.22
C LEU A 29 -4.74 -37.37 2.91
N ARG A 30 -3.52 -36.85 2.65
CA ARG A 30 -2.75 -37.19 1.44
C ARG A 30 -2.30 -38.64 1.40
N GLU A 31 -1.97 -39.21 2.56
CA GLU A 31 -1.66 -40.64 2.69
C GLU A 31 -2.86 -41.53 2.34
N ARG A 32 -4.08 -41.06 2.62
CA ARG A 32 -5.33 -41.77 2.30
C ARG A 32 -5.84 -41.51 0.89
N ASP A 33 -5.56 -40.34 0.33
CA ASP A 33 -6.15 -39.88 -0.92
C ASP A 33 -5.11 -39.11 -1.77
N HIS A 34 -4.48 -39.83 -2.71
CA HIS A 34 -3.28 -39.37 -3.45
C HIS A 34 -3.54 -38.25 -4.48
N HIS A 35 -4.76 -37.71 -4.58
CA HIS A 35 -5.16 -36.73 -5.61
C HIS A 35 -5.74 -35.41 -5.07
N ALA A 36 -5.62 -35.11 -3.77
CA ALA A 36 -6.23 -33.92 -3.18
C ALA A 36 -5.40 -32.63 -3.39
N GLY A 37 -5.46 -32.05 -4.59
CA GLY A 37 -4.96 -30.68 -4.85
C GLY A 37 -5.81 -29.58 -4.21
N ARG A 38 -7.10 -29.85 -3.93
CA ARG A 38 -8.03 -28.91 -3.28
C ARG A 38 -8.91 -29.64 -2.26
N LEU A 39 -9.06 -29.05 -1.08
CA LEU A 39 -9.98 -29.54 -0.04
C LEU A 39 -11.43 -29.32 -0.46
N THR A 40 -12.22 -30.39 -0.43
CA THR A 40 -13.69 -30.33 -0.56
C THR A 40 -14.32 -29.57 0.61
N ARG A 41 -15.56 -29.11 0.44
CA ARG A 41 -16.30 -28.41 1.53
C ARG A 41 -16.41 -29.27 2.80
N LYS A 42 -16.61 -30.58 2.65
CA LYS A 42 -16.66 -31.55 3.75
C LYS A 42 -15.30 -31.66 4.46
N GLN A 43 -14.22 -31.82 3.70
CA GLN A 43 -12.86 -31.87 4.24
C GLN A 43 -12.44 -30.58 4.96
N ARG A 44 -12.86 -29.40 4.47
CA ARG A 44 -12.61 -28.13 5.17
C ARG A 44 -13.34 -28.08 6.52
N ARG A 45 -14.57 -28.61 6.58
CA ARG A 45 -15.34 -28.70 7.83
C ARG A 45 -14.69 -29.66 8.82
N GLU A 46 -14.30 -30.85 8.37
CA GLU A 46 -13.60 -31.84 9.21
C GLU A 46 -12.26 -31.30 9.74
N LEU A 47 -11.51 -30.58 8.90
CA LEU A 47 -10.29 -29.90 9.32
C LEU A 47 -10.58 -28.84 10.39
N ALA A 48 -11.59 -28.00 10.19
CA ALA A 48 -11.98 -26.99 11.16
C ALA A 48 -12.42 -27.60 12.51
N GLU A 49 -13.22 -28.67 12.47
CA GLU A 49 -13.62 -29.44 13.65
C GLU A 49 -12.40 -30.06 14.36
N HIS A 50 -11.44 -30.61 13.60
CA HIS A 50 -10.22 -31.19 14.14
C HIS A 50 -9.31 -30.17 14.83
N ILE A 51 -9.10 -29.01 14.20
CA ILE A 51 -8.35 -27.89 14.77
C ILE A 51 -9.03 -27.40 16.06
N THR A 52 -10.35 -27.23 16.01
CA THR A 52 -11.14 -26.75 17.15
C THR A 52 -11.08 -27.73 18.32
N ALA A 53 -11.14 -29.04 18.05
CA ALA A 53 -11.07 -30.08 19.07
C ALA A 53 -9.70 -30.14 19.76
N GLN A 54 -8.60 -29.89 19.05
CA GLN A 54 -7.25 -29.98 19.63
C GLN A 54 -6.79 -28.70 20.34
N ILE A 55 -7.17 -27.53 19.85
CA ILE A 55 -6.64 -26.25 20.36
C ILE A 55 -7.67 -25.53 21.25
N GLY A 56 -8.96 -25.75 20.96
CA GLY A 56 -10.09 -25.08 21.63
C GLY A 56 -10.54 -23.82 20.88
N ALA A 57 -11.85 -23.72 20.63
CA ALA A 57 -12.47 -22.59 19.92
C ALA A 57 -12.11 -21.24 20.52
N GLN A 58 -12.22 -21.09 21.85
CA GLN A 58 -11.95 -19.83 22.53
C GLN A 58 -10.50 -19.33 22.36
N ARG A 59 -9.52 -20.23 22.32
CA ARG A 59 -8.11 -19.85 22.12
C ARG A 59 -7.86 -19.40 20.68
N ILE A 60 -8.50 -20.06 19.73
CA ILE A 60 -8.43 -19.69 18.31
C ILE A 60 -9.07 -18.31 18.10
N ASP A 61 -10.27 -18.09 18.65
CA ASP A 61 -10.97 -16.80 18.56
C ASP A 61 -10.15 -15.67 19.22
N ALA A 62 -9.63 -15.92 20.43
CA ALA A 62 -8.79 -14.94 21.12
C ALA A 62 -7.56 -14.55 20.29
N ALA A 63 -6.86 -15.55 19.72
CA ALA A 63 -5.69 -15.31 18.87
C ALA A 63 -6.06 -14.58 17.56
N TRP A 64 -7.17 -14.97 16.94
CA TRP A 64 -7.69 -14.37 15.70
C TRP A 64 -8.00 -12.89 15.89
N TYR A 65 -8.85 -12.55 16.87
CA TYR A 65 -9.22 -11.15 17.11
C TYR A 65 -8.04 -10.32 17.62
N THR A 66 -7.16 -10.89 18.44
CA THR A 66 -5.92 -10.21 18.89
C THR A 66 -5.07 -9.82 17.69
N LYS A 67 -4.93 -10.71 16.71
CA LYS A 67 -4.21 -10.41 15.47
C LYS A 67 -4.92 -9.33 14.65
N ARG A 68 -6.23 -9.41 14.46
CA ARG A 68 -7.02 -8.44 13.67
C ARG A 68 -6.97 -7.04 14.27
N VAL A 69 -7.10 -6.91 15.59
CA VAL A 69 -6.95 -5.61 16.30
C VAL A 69 -5.52 -5.08 16.17
N THR A 70 -4.52 -5.95 16.24
CA THR A 70 -3.11 -5.56 16.03
C THR A 70 -2.89 -5.03 14.62
N ASP A 71 -3.41 -5.73 13.60
CA ASP A 71 -3.30 -5.31 12.20
C ASP A 71 -4.02 -3.98 11.95
N TYR A 72 -5.19 -3.78 12.56
CA TYR A 72 -5.90 -2.50 12.53
C TYR A 72 -5.10 -1.37 13.17
N ARG A 73 -4.53 -1.60 14.37
CA ARG A 73 -3.66 -0.64 15.05
C ARG A 73 -2.45 -0.27 14.18
N ASP A 74 -1.79 -1.26 13.59
CA ASP A 74 -0.60 -1.05 12.78
C ASP A 74 -0.93 -0.30 11.47
N ALA A 75 -2.09 -0.56 10.88
CA ALA A 75 -2.60 0.21 9.75
C ALA A 75 -2.87 1.67 10.15
N TYR A 76 -3.52 1.89 11.30
CA TYR A 76 -3.79 3.23 11.82
C TYR A 76 -2.49 3.99 12.13
N ALA A 77 -1.53 3.32 12.77
CA ALA A 77 -0.20 3.86 13.05
C ALA A 77 0.52 4.28 11.76
N THR A 78 0.42 3.45 10.72
CA THR A 78 1.03 3.70 9.41
C THR A 78 0.37 4.89 8.70
N ALA A 79 -0.96 4.99 8.73
CA ALA A 79 -1.69 6.14 8.19
C ALA A 79 -1.29 7.43 8.90
N ARG A 80 -1.27 7.43 10.24
CA ARG A 80 -0.85 8.59 11.05
C ARG A 80 0.62 8.96 10.80
N TYR A 81 1.49 7.97 10.65
CA TYR A 81 2.90 8.19 10.31
C TYR A 81 3.03 8.84 8.94
N ARG A 82 2.33 8.35 7.90
CA ARG A 82 2.33 8.96 6.57
C ARG A 82 1.82 10.39 6.60
N HIS A 83 0.68 10.64 7.24
CA HIS A 83 0.15 12.00 7.43
C HIS A 83 1.17 12.95 8.09
N ALA A 84 1.96 12.46 9.04
CA ALA A 84 2.94 13.28 9.73
C ALA A 84 4.26 13.45 8.97
N THR A 85 4.64 12.50 8.11
CA THR A 85 6.01 12.40 7.58
C THR A 85 6.12 12.50 6.06
N ASP A 86 5.02 12.34 5.33
CA ASP A 86 4.97 12.48 3.89
C ASP A 86 4.65 13.95 3.53
N PRO A 87 5.61 14.71 2.97
CA PRO A 87 5.38 16.10 2.56
C PRO A 87 4.32 16.26 1.46
N PHE A 88 3.95 15.16 0.81
CA PHE A 88 2.95 15.12 -0.26
C PHE A 88 1.66 14.42 0.17
N TYR A 89 1.45 14.21 1.46
CA TYR A 89 0.19 13.66 1.96
C TYR A 89 -0.95 14.62 1.60
N THR A 90 -1.87 14.17 0.76
CA THR A 90 -3.00 14.98 0.28
C THR A 90 -4.27 14.71 1.08
N ASP A 91 -5.27 15.58 0.93
CA ASP A 91 -6.62 15.33 1.46
C ASP A 91 -7.26 14.07 0.86
N GLN A 92 -6.89 13.72 -0.38
CA GLN A 92 -7.32 12.48 -1.04
C GLN A 92 -6.68 11.26 -0.38
N ASP A 93 -5.39 11.32 -0.03
CA ASP A 93 -4.71 10.27 0.74
C ASP A 93 -5.35 10.12 2.13
N ALA A 94 -5.71 11.25 2.76
CA ALA A 94 -6.43 11.28 4.03
C ALA A 94 -7.83 10.64 3.94
N ALA A 95 -8.55 10.88 2.84
CA ALA A 95 -9.84 10.27 2.56
C ALA A 95 -9.70 8.76 2.33
N HIS A 96 -8.74 8.34 1.52
CA HIS A 96 -8.47 6.93 1.22
C HIS A 96 -8.06 6.15 2.48
N ASP A 97 -7.22 6.74 3.34
CA ASP A 97 -6.83 6.11 4.59
C ASP A 97 -8.00 5.98 5.56
N ARG A 98 -8.87 7.00 5.65
CA ARG A 98 -10.10 6.92 6.45
C ARG A 98 -11.03 5.83 5.93
N GLU A 99 -11.25 5.75 4.62
CA GLU A 99 -12.08 4.73 3.99
C GLU A 99 -11.53 3.32 4.25
N ARG A 100 -10.23 3.12 4.02
CA ARG A 100 -9.55 1.84 4.28
C ARG A 100 -9.66 1.42 5.75
N LEU A 101 -9.40 2.34 6.68
CA LEU A 101 -9.50 2.05 8.12
C LEU A 101 -10.94 1.76 8.52
N SER A 102 -11.92 2.50 7.98
CA SER A 102 -13.34 2.23 8.18
C SER A 102 -13.73 0.84 7.66
N ALA A 103 -13.30 0.47 6.45
CA ALA A 103 -13.55 -0.85 5.87
C ALA A 103 -12.89 -1.98 6.68
N MET A 104 -11.67 -1.78 7.17
CA MET A 104 -11.00 -2.74 8.06
C MET A 104 -11.78 -2.93 9.36
N ARG A 105 -12.23 -1.84 10.00
CA ARG A 105 -13.05 -1.90 11.21
C ARG A 105 -14.38 -2.60 10.95
N PHE A 106 -15.06 -2.23 9.86
CA PHE A 106 -16.31 -2.85 9.42
C PHE A 106 -16.16 -4.35 9.26
N GLY A 107 -15.16 -4.81 8.51
CA GLY A 107 -14.93 -6.25 8.30
C GLY A 107 -14.44 -7.01 9.54
N ILE A 108 -14.03 -6.34 10.62
CA ILE A 108 -13.77 -6.99 11.91
C ILE A 108 -15.08 -7.08 12.71
N GLU A 109 -15.83 -5.99 12.81
CA GLU A 109 -17.09 -5.93 13.56
C GLU A 109 -18.19 -6.81 12.92
N GLU A 110 -18.24 -6.90 11.59
CA GLU A 110 -19.11 -7.82 10.84
C GLU A 110 -18.85 -9.28 11.22
N THR A 111 -17.57 -9.67 11.39
CA THR A 111 -17.25 -11.04 11.81
C THR A 111 -17.74 -11.35 13.22
N LEU A 112 -17.88 -10.35 14.09
CA LEU A 112 -18.44 -10.52 15.45
C LEU A 112 -19.90 -10.94 15.42
N LEU A 113 -20.70 -10.42 14.48
CA LEU A 113 -22.12 -10.78 14.32
C LEU A 113 -22.31 -12.26 13.95
N SER A 114 -21.43 -12.79 13.10
CA SER A 114 -21.47 -14.17 12.65
C SER A 114 -20.77 -15.17 13.59
N SER A 115 -20.06 -14.66 14.60
CA SER A 115 -19.27 -15.49 15.54
C SER A 115 -20.12 -16.07 16.67
N SER A 116 -19.66 -17.17 17.26
CA SER A 116 -20.27 -17.78 18.45
C SER A 116 -19.84 -17.12 19.78
N LEU A 117 -19.30 -15.90 19.73
CA LEU A 117 -18.80 -15.20 20.91
C LEU A 117 -19.94 -14.64 21.78
N GLU A 118 -19.71 -14.61 23.09
CA GLU A 118 -20.62 -13.95 24.01
C GLU A 118 -20.64 -12.43 23.77
N THR A 119 -21.75 -11.76 24.06
CA THR A 119 -21.90 -10.31 23.89
C THR A 119 -20.81 -9.51 24.60
N VAL A 120 -20.36 -9.94 25.78
CA VAL A 120 -19.26 -9.31 26.51
C VAL A 120 -17.95 -9.42 25.72
N GLN A 121 -17.65 -10.60 25.18
CA GLN A 121 -16.43 -10.85 24.39
C GLN A 121 -16.43 -10.06 23.08
N ARG A 122 -17.58 -9.98 22.39
CA ARG A 122 -17.76 -9.13 21.21
C ARG A 122 -17.45 -7.67 21.55
N GLY A 123 -17.97 -7.20 22.69
CA GLY A 123 -17.69 -5.88 23.23
C GLY A 123 -16.21 -5.60 23.53
N GLN A 124 -15.50 -6.58 24.07
CA GLN A 124 -14.06 -6.46 24.34
C GLN A 124 -13.25 -6.22 23.05
N VAL A 125 -13.65 -6.83 21.92
CA VAL A 125 -13.01 -6.58 20.62
C VAL A 125 -13.24 -5.13 20.18
N VAL A 126 -14.47 -4.63 20.30
CA VAL A 126 -14.83 -3.24 19.91
C VAL A 126 -14.04 -2.24 20.75
N LEU A 127 -14.01 -2.41 22.07
CA LEU A 127 -13.23 -1.55 22.97
C LEU A 127 -11.73 -1.59 22.64
N ALA A 128 -11.21 -2.75 22.24
CA ALA A 128 -9.83 -2.88 21.81
C ALA A 128 -9.54 -2.15 20.48
N LEU A 129 -10.49 -2.14 19.53
CA LEU A 129 -10.41 -1.33 18.30
C LEU A 129 -10.43 0.17 18.61
N ASP A 130 -11.30 0.62 19.51
CA ASP A 130 -11.36 2.02 19.94
C ASP A 130 -10.08 2.46 20.66
N HIS A 131 -9.51 1.56 21.46
CA HIS A 131 -8.23 1.80 22.10
C HIS A 131 -7.09 1.88 21.07
N ALA A 132 -7.06 0.97 20.08
CA ALA A 132 -6.09 0.98 18.99
C ALA A 132 -6.12 2.27 18.16
N GLN A 133 -7.31 2.81 17.93
CA GLN A 133 -7.51 4.10 17.26
C GLN A 133 -7.01 5.28 18.10
N ARG A 134 -7.30 5.31 19.41
CA ARG A 134 -6.86 6.37 20.32
C ARG A 134 -5.36 6.37 20.59
N HIS A 135 -4.76 5.17 20.65
CA HIS A 135 -3.36 4.97 21.03
C HIS A 135 -2.60 4.10 20.01
N PRO A 136 -2.36 4.61 18.79
CA PRO A 136 -1.78 3.83 17.69
C PRO A 136 -0.25 3.68 17.77
N GLN A 137 0.40 4.15 18.84
CA GLN A 137 1.86 4.16 18.92
C GLN A 137 2.42 2.73 19.00
N ARG A 138 3.50 2.44 18.25
CA ARG A 138 4.25 1.19 18.36
C ARG A 138 4.97 1.17 19.71
N GLY A 139 4.33 0.60 20.73
CA GLY A 139 4.86 0.53 22.09
C GLY A 139 3.82 0.69 23.18
N THR A 140 2.61 1.20 22.86
CA THR A 140 1.48 1.05 23.79
C THR A 140 1.16 -0.45 23.91
N PRO A 141 1.03 -0.99 25.13
CA PRO A 141 0.72 -2.39 25.31
C PRO A 141 -0.53 -2.71 24.50
N THR A 142 -0.40 -3.66 23.58
CA THR A 142 -1.57 -4.29 22.97
C THR A 142 -2.43 -4.76 24.14
N VAL A 143 -3.73 -4.42 24.13
CA VAL A 143 -4.70 -4.87 25.14
C VAL A 143 -4.39 -6.34 25.41
N ALA A 144 -3.98 -6.63 26.64
CA ALA A 144 -3.60 -7.98 27.04
C ALA A 144 -4.73 -8.92 26.61
N GLY A 145 -4.38 -10.08 26.00
CA GLY A 145 -5.22 -10.86 25.08
C GLY A 145 -6.74 -10.60 25.20
N ILE A 146 -7.38 -10.20 24.10
CA ILE A 146 -8.67 -9.48 24.08
C ILE A 146 -9.73 -10.03 25.06
N PHE A 147 -9.79 -11.35 25.24
CA PHE A 147 -10.71 -11.99 26.18
C PHE A 147 -10.08 -12.12 27.56
N GLN A 148 -10.16 -11.04 28.34
CA GLN A 148 -9.77 -11.05 29.75
C GLN A 148 -10.97 -11.19 30.67
N ALA A 149 -10.74 -11.72 31.87
CA ALA A 149 -11.72 -11.62 32.94
C ALA A 149 -11.91 -10.14 33.29
N VAL A 150 -13.14 -9.65 33.11
CA VAL A 150 -13.52 -8.26 33.35
C VAL A 150 -14.41 -8.15 34.57
N ASP A 151 -14.26 -7.04 35.30
CA ASP A 151 -15.18 -6.71 36.38
C ASP A 151 -16.58 -6.35 35.83
N GLU A 152 -17.60 -6.33 36.69
CA GLU A 152 -18.99 -6.12 36.27
C GLU A 152 -19.20 -4.77 35.56
N ARG A 153 -18.40 -3.75 35.94
CA ARG A 153 -18.43 -2.44 35.29
C ARG A 153 -17.92 -2.53 33.85
N SER A 154 -16.73 -3.09 33.62
CA SER A 154 -16.16 -3.24 32.27
C SER A 154 -16.99 -4.21 31.42
N ALA A 155 -17.61 -5.22 32.03
CA ALA A 155 -18.53 -6.11 31.34
C ALA A 155 -19.78 -5.38 30.82
N ARG A 156 -20.33 -4.41 31.57
CA ARG A 156 -21.44 -3.58 31.11
C ARG A 156 -21.03 -2.67 29.95
N GLU A 157 -19.86 -2.04 30.05
CA GLU A 157 -19.30 -1.21 28.98
C GLU A 157 -19.08 -2.01 27.70
N ALA A 158 -18.50 -3.22 27.81
CA ALA A 158 -18.32 -4.11 26.68
C ALA A 158 -19.66 -4.50 26.03
N ARG A 159 -20.69 -4.87 26.82
CA ARG A 159 -22.02 -5.17 26.25
C ARG A 159 -22.61 -3.98 25.50
N TYR A 160 -22.45 -2.77 26.04
CA TYR A 160 -22.92 -1.56 25.38
C TYR A 160 -22.18 -1.32 24.05
N ALA A 161 -20.85 -1.42 24.05
CA ALA A 161 -20.03 -1.31 22.84
C ALA A 161 -20.39 -2.38 21.79
N ALA A 162 -20.71 -3.60 22.22
CA ALA A 162 -21.18 -4.65 21.32
C ALA A 162 -22.47 -4.23 20.63
N VAL A 163 -23.49 -3.78 21.38
CA VAL A 163 -24.78 -3.36 20.80
C VAL A 163 -24.63 -2.17 19.84
N GLU A 164 -23.78 -1.19 20.16
CA GLU A 164 -23.49 -0.08 19.24
C GLU A 164 -22.82 -0.56 17.96
N SER A 165 -21.87 -1.49 18.07
CA SER A 165 -21.22 -2.13 16.92
C SER A 165 -22.20 -2.89 16.05
N GLU A 166 -23.12 -3.67 16.63
CA GLU A 166 -24.18 -4.38 15.89
C GLU A 166 -25.04 -3.39 15.09
N GLN A 167 -25.49 -2.30 15.71
CA GLN A 167 -26.30 -1.26 15.04
C GLN A 167 -25.53 -0.56 13.92
N TRP A 168 -24.24 -0.29 14.14
CA TRP A 168 -23.38 0.35 13.15
C TRP A 168 -23.17 -0.55 11.93
N VAL A 169 -22.90 -1.85 12.13
CA VAL A 169 -22.74 -2.82 11.04
C VAL A 169 -24.05 -3.00 10.27
N GLU A 170 -25.19 -3.10 10.96
CA GLU A 170 -26.52 -3.16 10.31
C GLU A 170 -26.85 -1.89 9.51
N ALA A 171 -26.44 -0.71 9.99
CA ALA A 171 -26.57 0.53 9.23
C ALA A 171 -25.69 0.50 7.97
N GLY A 172 -24.44 0.03 8.08
CA GLY A 172 -23.53 -0.11 6.94
C GLY A 172 -24.04 -1.12 5.89
N HIS A 173 -24.63 -2.25 6.30
CA HIS A 173 -25.29 -3.17 5.37
C HIS A 173 -26.43 -2.50 4.61
N ARG A 174 -27.29 -1.74 5.31
CA ARG A 174 -28.38 -1.00 4.67
C ARG A 174 -27.87 0.05 3.68
N GLU A 175 -26.78 0.74 4.01
CA GLU A 175 -26.15 1.71 3.11
C GLU A 175 -25.58 1.02 1.85
N MET A 176 -24.87 -0.10 2.02
CA MET A 176 -24.36 -0.89 0.90
C MET A 176 -25.48 -1.44 0.00
N GLU A 177 -26.57 -1.92 0.60
CA GLU A 177 -27.77 -2.36 -0.13
C GLU A 177 -28.42 -1.21 -0.90
N GLN A 178 -28.50 -0.01 -0.31
CA GLN A 178 -29.01 1.18 -0.98
C GLN A 178 -28.11 1.63 -2.14
N MET A 179 -26.78 1.60 -1.95
CA MET A 179 -25.82 1.91 -3.01
C MET A 179 -25.94 0.89 -4.14
N ALA A 180 -25.98 -0.40 -3.83
CA ALA A 180 -26.18 -1.46 -4.82
C ALA A 180 -27.50 -1.28 -5.58
N ALA A 181 -28.61 -1.01 -4.88
CA ALA A 181 -29.91 -0.73 -5.50
C ALA A 181 -29.87 0.52 -6.40
N SER A 182 -29.16 1.57 -6.00
CA SER A 182 -29.01 2.80 -6.81
C SER A 182 -28.16 2.57 -8.07
N MET A 183 -27.13 1.72 -8.01
CA MET A 183 -26.32 1.34 -9.17
C MET A 183 -27.10 0.45 -10.15
N THR A 184 -28.02 -0.37 -9.67
CA THR A 184 -28.90 -1.19 -10.52
C THR A 184 -29.92 -0.34 -11.29
N ILE A 185 -30.40 0.77 -10.70
CA ILE A 185 -31.36 1.68 -11.36
C ILE A 185 -30.66 2.60 -12.38
N ALA A 186 -29.37 2.90 -12.18
CA ALA A 186 -28.60 3.80 -13.00
C ALA A 186 -27.70 3.12 -14.05
N GLN A 187 -28.10 1.98 -14.64
CA GLN A 187 -27.47 1.51 -15.89
C GLN A 187 -27.96 2.38 -17.07
N PRO A 188 -27.14 3.28 -17.63
CA PRO A 188 -27.49 3.93 -18.87
C PRO A 188 -27.38 2.88 -19.99
N ARG A 189 -28.39 2.80 -20.85
CA ARG A 189 -28.25 2.12 -22.15
C ARG A 189 -26.93 2.58 -22.80
N PRO A 190 -26.13 1.68 -23.40
CA PRO A 190 -24.91 2.07 -24.09
C PRO A 190 -25.27 3.02 -25.22
N SER A 191 -25.02 4.31 -25.00
CA SER A 191 -25.06 5.31 -26.06
C SER A 191 -23.79 5.11 -26.88
N ALA A 192 -23.96 5.16 -28.20
CA ALA A 192 -22.94 4.96 -29.22
C ALA A 192 -21.59 5.66 -28.90
N PRO A 193 -20.46 5.12 -29.36
CA PRO A 193 -19.14 5.69 -29.06
C PRO A 193 -19.06 7.13 -29.56
N ALA A 194 -18.91 8.06 -28.63
CA ALA A 194 -18.52 9.43 -28.93
C ALA A 194 -17.10 9.40 -29.57
N PRO A 195 -16.85 10.21 -30.61
CA PRO A 195 -15.53 10.28 -31.23
C PRO A 195 -14.50 10.70 -30.19
N GLN A 196 -13.46 9.89 -30.07
CA GLN A 196 -12.26 10.18 -29.30
C GLN A 196 -11.69 11.51 -29.79
N GLN A 197 -11.85 12.56 -28.99
CA GLN A 197 -11.01 13.74 -29.12
C GLN A 197 -9.61 13.30 -28.72
N ALA A 198 -8.72 13.26 -29.72
CA ALA A 198 -7.30 13.08 -29.52
C ALA A 198 -6.82 14.09 -28.45
N PRO A 199 -5.96 13.69 -27.51
CA PRO A 199 -5.30 14.65 -26.65
C PRO A 199 -4.54 15.61 -27.55
N ALA A 200 -4.91 16.89 -27.51
CA ALA A 200 -4.12 17.92 -28.11
C ALA A 200 -2.72 17.82 -27.52
N ASN A 201 -1.76 17.38 -28.34
CA ASN A 201 -0.34 17.51 -28.07
C ASN A 201 -0.13 18.98 -27.69
N THR A 202 0.04 19.22 -26.39
CA THR A 202 0.49 20.50 -25.89
C THR A 202 2.00 20.49 -26.13
N GLU A 203 2.40 20.64 -27.40
CA GLU A 203 3.75 21.10 -27.71
C GLU A 203 3.91 22.42 -26.98
N ALA A 204 4.72 22.41 -25.92
CA ALA A 204 5.06 23.58 -25.15
C ALA A 204 5.47 24.68 -26.13
N ALA A 205 4.67 25.74 -26.20
CA ALA A 205 4.92 26.88 -27.06
C ALA A 205 6.35 27.36 -26.83
N GLN A 206 7.19 27.26 -27.85
CA GLN A 206 8.57 27.74 -27.76
C GLN A 206 8.53 29.25 -27.45
N PRO A 207 9.30 29.72 -26.45
CA PRO A 207 9.31 31.13 -26.06
C PRO A 207 9.66 32.00 -27.28
N GLN A 208 8.72 32.85 -27.68
CA GLN A 208 8.78 33.61 -28.93
C GLN A 208 9.57 34.91 -28.77
N SER A 209 9.77 35.38 -27.53
CA SER A 209 10.59 36.56 -27.21
C SER A 209 11.88 36.22 -26.45
N PRO A 210 12.95 37.04 -26.60
CA PRO A 210 14.19 36.90 -25.81
C PRO A 210 13.96 36.92 -24.30
N VAL A 211 13.01 37.74 -23.83
CA VAL A 211 12.66 37.85 -22.40
C VAL A 211 12.01 36.56 -21.87
N GLU A 212 11.18 35.90 -22.67
CA GLU A 212 10.59 34.61 -22.31
C GLU A 212 11.62 33.47 -22.32
N ARG A 213 12.67 33.58 -23.15
CA ARG A 213 13.79 32.62 -23.17
C ARG A 213 14.62 32.74 -21.90
N ASP A 214 15.01 33.94 -21.51
CA ASP A 214 15.77 34.16 -20.29
C ASP A 214 14.98 33.70 -19.05
N ALA A 215 13.68 34.03 -18.99
CA ALA A 215 12.80 33.56 -17.92
C ALA A 215 12.53 32.04 -17.94
N ALA A 216 12.68 31.36 -19.09
CA ALA A 216 12.64 29.91 -19.16
C ALA A 216 13.94 29.28 -18.64
N ILE A 217 15.09 29.83 -19.04
CA ILE A 217 16.41 29.41 -18.55
C ILE A 217 16.50 29.56 -17.03
N ASP A 218 16.07 30.69 -16.47
CA ASP A 218 16.06 30.91 -15.02
C ASP A 218 15.17 29.91 -14.28
N ARG A 219 14.01 29.57 -14.86
CA ARG A 219 13.12 28.54 -14.31
C ARG A 219 13.77 27.16 -14.35
N ASP A 220 14.41 26.78 -15.44
CA ASP A 220 15.07 25.49 -15.56
C ASP A 220 16.27 25.37 -14.60
N ILE A 221 17.04 26.44 -14.41
CA ILE A 221 18.11 26.51 -13.41
C ILE A 221 17.52 26.37 -12.00
N ALA A 222 16.43 27.07 -11.69
CA ALA A 222 15.77 26.98 -10.39
C ALA A 222 15.25 25.55 -10.12
N ARG A 223 14.67 24.88 -11.12
CA ARG A 223 14.21 23.48 -11.03
C ARG A 223 15.37 22.52 -10.81
N ALA A 224 16.46 22.68 -11.57
CA ALA A 224 17.65 21.85 -11.41
C ALA A 224 18.26 21.99 -10.01
N ASN A 225 18.37 23.22 -9.49
CA ASN A 225 18.86 23.49 -8.13
C ASN A 225 17.95 22.90 -7.05
N ALA A 226 16.64 22.96 -7.24
CA ALA A 226 15.69 22.34 -6.32
C ALA A 226 15.81 20.81 -6.32
N ALA A 227 15.97 20.18 -7.49
CA ALA A 227 16.24 18.74 -7.60
C ALA A 227 17.54 18.35 -6.88
N GLN A 228 18.61 19.13 -7.02
CA GLN A 228 19.86 18.93 -6.28
C GLN A 228 19.68 19.04 -4.76
N THR A 229 18.82 19.96 -4.31
CA THR A 229 18.48 20.12 -2.89
C THR A 229 17.74 18.89 -2.34
N ILE A 230 16.76 18.36 -3.10
CA ILE A 230 16.05 17.12 -2.74
C ILE A 230 17.03 15.96 -2.60
N ARG A 231 17.91 15.77 -3.59
CA ARG A 231 18.93 14.71 -3.61
C ARG A 231 19.89 14.83 -2.43
N HIS A 232 20.31 16.05 -2.09
CA HIS A 232 21.17 16.31 -0.93
C HIS A 232 20.52 15.87 0.39
N VAL A 233 19.27 16.26 0.61
CA VAL A 233 18.52 15.95 1.84
C VAL A 233 18.31 14.44 1.97
N GLU A 234 17.90 13.75 0.90
CA GLU A 234 17.73 12.30 0.94
C GLU A 234 19.05 11.56 1.13
N TYR A 235 20.10 11.97 0.44
CA TYR A 235 21.41 11.35 0.62
C TYR A 235 21.88 11.46 2.08
N THR A 236 21.72 12.62 2.70
CA THR A 236 22.09 12.83 4.10
C THR A 236 21.28 11.92 5.03
N ARG A 237 19.97 11.81 4.78
CA ARG A 237 19.08 10.92 5.53
C ARG A 237 19.48 9.45 5.40
N LEU A 238 19.71 8.97 4.18
CA LEU A 238 20.10 7.58 3.90
C LEU A 238 21.46 7.25 4.53
N ARG A 239 22.41 8.20 4.46
CA ARG A 239 23.72 8.06 5.12
C ARG A 239 23.59 7.96 6.63
N ASP A 240 22.78 8.79 7.26
CA ASP A 240 22.58 8.76 8.71
C ASP A 240 21.93 7.44 9.15
N GLN A 241 20.94 6.95 8.41
CA GLN A 241 20.32 5.63 8.61
C GLN A 241 21.35 4.49 8.49
N ALA A 242 22.16 4.49 7.42
CA ALA A 242 23.19 3.48 7.20
C ALA A 242 24.27 3.49 8.30
N SER A 243 24.55 4.66 8.89
CA SER A 243 25.51 4.80 9.99
C SER A 243 24.97 4.37 11.36
N GLY A 244 23.69 3.94 11.44
CA GLY A 244 23.03 3.60 12.69
C GLY A 244 22.80 4.81 13.61
N ARG A 245 23.00 6.03 13.12
CA ARG A 245 22.61 7.24 13.84
C ARG A 245 21.09 7.30 13.92
N ARG A 246 20.58 7.78 15.06
CA ARG A 246 19.14 8.05 15.18
C ARG A 246 18.74 9.03 14.07
N PRO A 247 17.59 8.80 13.40
CA PRO A 247 17.08 9.73 12.41
C PRO A 247 17.04 11.13 12.99
N ASP A 248 17.68 12.08 12.32
CA ASP A 248 17.68 13.47 12.74
C ASP A 248 16.24 14.00 12.77
N PRO A 249 15.72 14.50 13.91
CA PRO A 249 14.41 15.13 13.96
C PRO A 249 14.29 16.32 12.98
N TYR A 250 15.40 16.98 12.64
CA TYR A 250 15.43 18.06 11.65
C TYR A 250 15.42 17.55 10.20
N GLY A 251 15.69 16.26 9.96
CA GLY A 251 15.68 15.68 8.61
C GLY A 251 14.30 15.73 7.94
N GLN A 252 13.21 15.72 8.72
CA GLN A 252 11.85 15.86 8.19
C GLN A 252 11.53 17.30 7.78
N ILE A 253 12.01 18.27 8.56
CA ILE A 253 11.88 19.70 8.24
C ILE A 253 12.65 19.99 6.95
N ALA A 254 13.88 19.50 6.83
CA ALA A 254 14.69 19.65 5.62
C ALA A 254 14.03 19.05 4.36
N ARG A 255 13.34 17.89 4.47
CA ARG A 255 12.58 17.31 3.34
C ARG A 255 11.39 18.18 2.94
N ARG A 256 10.66 18.71 3.92
CA ARG A 256 9.52 19.60 3.69
C ARG A 256 9.98 20.90 3.02
N ASP A 257 11.06 21.49 3.52
CA ASP A 257 11.64 22.73 2.99
C ASP A 257 12.15 22.53 1.56
N ALA A 258 12.83 21.41 1.28
CA ALA A 258 13.26 21.05 -0.07
C ALA A 258 12.06 20.84 -1.03
N ALA A 259 11.00 20.18 -0.57
CA ALA A 259 9.78 20.00 -1.36
C ALA A 259 9.05 21.34 -1.62
N GLU A 260 9.09 22.27 -0.68
CA GLU A 260 8.51 23.60 -0.85
C GLU A 260 9.35 24.47 -1.79
N GLN A 261 10.68 24.41 -1.68
CA GLN A 261 11.59 25.06 -2.62
C GLN A 261 11.39 24.56 -4.05
N ALA A 262 11.21 23.25 -4.23
CA ALA A 262 10.92 22.66 -5.53
C ALA A 262 9.57 23.09 -6.12
N ARG A 263 8.54 23.22 -5.28
CA ARG A 263 7.25 23.80 -5.70
C ARG A 263 7.40 25.26 -6.13
N ARG A 264 8.17 26.06 -5.39
CA ARG A 264 8.46 27.46 -5.77
C ARG A 264 9.27 27.57 -7.06
N ALA A 265 10.12 26.59 -7.33
CA ALA A 265 10.85 26.47 -8.60
C ALA A 265 9.96 25.99 -9.78
N GLY A 266 8.70 25.63 -9.54
CA GLY A 266 7.76 25.20 -10.57
C GLY A 266 7.80 23.69 -10.87
N MET A 267 8.40 22.86 -10.01
CA MET A 267 8.30 21.40 -10.13
C MET A 267 6.91 20.92 -9.73
N THR A 268 6.39 19.92 -10.46
CA THR A 268 5.10 19.30 -10.13
C THR A 268 5.23 18.36 -8.93
N THR A 269 4.12 18.09 -8.23
CA THR A 269 4.10 17.13 -7.12
C THR A 269 4.64 15.74 -7.52
N GLU A 270 4.36 15.30 -8.75
CA GLU A 270 4.83 14.03 -9.30
C GLU A 270 6.34 14.03 -9.53
N GLU A 271 6.89 15.10 -10.10
CA GLU A 271 8.34 15.26 -10.30
C GLU A 271 9.10 15.26 -8.97
N ILE A 272 8.57 15.97 -7.97
CA ILE A 272 9.19 16.03 -6.64
C ILE A 272 9.12 14.65 -5.96
N ARG A 273 7.97 13.96 -6.04
CA ARG A 273 7.84 12.58 -5.54
C ARG A 273 8.82 11.62 -6.23
N TRP A 274 8.97 11.74 -7.55
CA TRP A 274 9.89 10.93 -8.32
C TRP A 274 11.34 11.19 -7.91
N GLU A 275 11.76 12.44 -7.71
CA GLU A 275 13.11 12.78 -7.24
C GLU A 275 13.38 12.23 -5.83
N PHE A 276 12.41 12.33 -4.90
CA PHE A 276 12.56 11.73 -3.57
C PHE A 276 12.67 10.20 -3.62
N ALA A 277 11.89 9.54 -4.47
CA ALA A 277 11.89 8.07 -4.60
C ALA A 277 13.15 7.54 -5.29
N ASN A 278 13.71 8.29 -6.24
CA ASN A 278 14.87 7.91 -7.02
C ASN A 278 16.17 8.59 -6.56
N ALA A 279 16.16 9.27 -5.42
CA ALA A 279 17.30 10.02 -4.93
C ALA A 279 18.57 9.17 -4.80
N GLU A 280 18.46 7.90 -4.42
CA GLU A 280 19.60 6.98 -4.33
C GLU A 280 20.23 6.74 -5.71
N THR A 281 19.41 6.39 -6.70
CA THR A 281 19.82 6.19 -8.10
C THR A 281 20.37 7.47 -8.71
N ASN A 282 19.70 8.60 -8.47
CA ASN A 282 20.04 9.91 -9.01
C ASN A 282 21.23 10.59 -8.29
N SER A 283 21.75 9.98 -7.21
CA SER A 283 22.87 10.48 -6.40
C SER A 283 24.05 9.50 -6.37
N ARG A 284 24.13 8.62 -7.36
CA ARG A 284 25.22 7.64 -7.50
C ARG A 284 26.59 8.32 -7.57
N CYS A 285 26.72 9.40 -8.30
CA CYS A 285 27.92 10.23 -8.38
C CYS A 285 27.72 11.52 -7.59
N GLN A 286 28.72 11.88 -6.79
CA GLN A 286 28.70 13.05 -5.92
C GLN A 286 29.92 13.89 -6.21
N VAL A 287 29.70 15.18 -6.48
CA VAL A 287 30.78 16.13 -6.73
C VAL A 287 30.74 17.21 -5.65
N ALA A 288 31.91 17.54 -5.11
CA ALA A 288 32.11 18.75 -4.33
C ALA A 288 33.16 19.62 -5.02
N VAL A 289 32.81 20.88 -5.28
CA VAL A 289 33.72 21.92 -5.75
C VAL A 289 33.86 22.93 -4.61
N VAL A 290 35.07 23.13 -4.11
CA VAL A 290 35.36 24.05 -3.01
C VAL A 290 36.45 25.01 -3.44
N ALA A 291 36.17 26.30 -3.37
CA ALA A 291 37.12 27.39 -3.55
C ALA A 291 37.60 27.88 -2.18
N SER A 292 38.91 27.99 -2.00
CA SER A 292 39.54 28.60 -0.83
C SER A 292 40.27 29.87 -1.25
N ALA A 293 39.89 31.01 -0.69
CA ALA A 293 40.54 32.29 -0.95
C ALA A 293 41.69 32.54 0.05
N ARG A 294 42.56 33.52 -0.27
CA ARG A 294 43.74 33.84 0.54
C ARG A 294 43.43 34.37 1.93
N ASP A 295 42.24 34.94 2.12
CA ASP A 295 41.72 35.40 3.41
C ASP A 295 41.20 34.24 4.28
N GLY A 296 41.26 33.00 3.79
CA GLY A 296 40.77 31.80 4.47
C GLY A 296 39.27 31.56 4.28
N SER A 297 38.56 32.41 3.52
CA SER A 297 37.16 32.17 3.20
C SER A 297 37.02 30.97 2.26
N GLN A 298 35.97 30.18 2.49
CA GLN A 298 35.64 29.01 1.68
C GLN A 298 34.24 29.16 1.09
N GLN A 299 34.14 28.93 -0.21
CA GLN A 299 32.87 28.81 -0.93
C GLN A 299 32.82 27.43 -1.57
N GLY A 300 31.71 26.72 -1.45
CA GLY A 300 31.59 25.40 -2.06
C GLY A 300 30.21 25.13 -2.59
N THR A 301 30.16 24.32 -3.65
CA THR A 301 28.93 23.78 -4.21
C THR A 301 29.04 22.25 -4.28
N ARG A 302 27.89 21.58 -4.18
CA ARG A 302 27.81 20.12 -4.27
C ARG A 302 26.72 19.74 -5.25
N GLY A 303 27.00 18.70 -6.03
CA GLY A 303 26.07 18.13 -6.99
C GLY A 303 25.95 16.62 -6.85
N TYR A 304 24.79 16.10 -7.21
CA TYR A 304 24.35 14.72 -7.13
C TYR A 304 23.81 14.28 -8.50
N PHE A 305 24.40 13.23 -9.05
CA PHE A 305 24.16 12.78 -10.42
C PHE A 305 24.01 11.26 -10.51
N ALA A 306 23.22 10.80 -11.48
CA ALA A 306 23.05 9.38 -11.75
C ALA A 306 24.29 8.77 -12.43
N THR A 307 24.98 9.56 -13.27
CA THR A 307 26.11 9.11 -14.08
C THR A 307 27.36 9.95 -13.85
N GLU A 308 28.51 9.39 -14.19
CA GLU A 308 29.79 10.11 -14.17
C GLU A 308 29.86 11.19 -15.25
N ALA A 309 29.25 10.94 -16.41
CA ALA A 309 29.17 11.92 -17.51
C ALA A 309 28.42 13.18 -17.09
N ASP A 310 27.25 13.04 -16.46
CA ASP A 310 26.47 14.18 -15.96
C ASP A 310 27.24 14.94 -14.87
N ALA A 311 27.93 14.20 -14.00
CA ALA A 311 28.78 14.78 -12.97
C ALA A 311 29.92 15.60 -13.57
N ALA A 312 30.61 15.07 -14.59
CA ALA A 312 31.72 15.76 -15.24
C ALA A 312 31.28 17.00 -16.01
N ALA A 313 30.15 16.91 -16.72
CA ALA A 313 29.55 18.02 -17.44
C ALA A 313 29.15 19.16 -16.48
N TRP A 314 28.44 18.82 -15.40
CA TRP A 314 28.06 19.81 -14.38
C TRP A 314 29.29 20.40 -13.68
N THR A 315 30.30 19.60 -13.37
CA THR A 315 31.51 20.09 -12.67
C THR A 315 32.24 21.13 -13.50
N ARG A 316 32.34 20.87 -14.81
CA ARG A 316 32.92 21.80 -15.78
C ARG A 316 32.15 23.11 -15.81
N ASP A 317 30.83 23.05 -15.98
CA ASP A 317 29.98 24.25 -15.97
C ASP A 317 30.10 25.02 -14.65
N ALA A 318 30.04 24.33 -13.51
CA ALA A 318 30.20 24.94 -12.20
C ALA A 318 31.53 25.68 -12.05
N VAL A 319 32.64 25.12 -12.55
CA VAL A 319 33.96 25.78 -12.48
C VAL A 319 34.06 26.98 -13.43
N HIS A 320 33.45 26.93 -14.61
CA HIS A 320 33.55 28.01 -15.61
C HIS A 320 32.56 29.16 -15.36
N THR A 321 31.36 28.85 -14.89
CA THR A 321 30.25 29.80 -14.78
C THR A 321 30.27 30.56 -13.45
N HIS A 322 30.91 30.01 -12.40
CA HIS A 322 31.05 30.69 -11.13
C HIS A 322 32.16 31.75 -11.16
N ALA A 323 31.82 32.97 -10.72
CA ALA A 323 32.79 34.05 -10.52
C ALA A 323 33.60 33.82 -9.22
N TRP A 324 34.59 32.94 -9.29
CA TRP A 324 35.49 32.67 -8.16
C TRP A 324 36.34 33.89 -7.81
N ALA A 325 36.64 34.07 -6.52
CA ALA A 325 37.49 35.15 -6.05
C ALA A 325 38.90 35.07 -6.70
N PRO A 326 39.48 36.19 -7.15
CA PRO A 326 40.81 36.18 -7.73
C PRO A 326 41.86 35.55 -6.81
N GLY A 327 42.64 34.60 -7.34
CA GLY A 327 43.66 33.89 -6.58
C GLY A 327 43.15 32.78 -5.66
N SER A 328 41.88 32.38 -5.77
CA SER A 328 41.34 31.22 -5.08
C SER A 328 41.97 29.91 -5.58
N VAL A 329 42.18 28.97 -4.67
CA VAL A 329 42.51 27.57 -5.00
C VAL A 329 41.23 26.76 -5.00
N LEU A 330 40.94 26.11 -6.13
CA LEU A 330 39.81 25.18 -6.26
C LEU A 330 40.27 23.77 -5.89
N SER A 331 39.44 23.05 -5.14
CA SER A 331 39.53 21.62 -4.90
C SER A 331 38.24 20.97 -5.38
N VAL A 332 38.35 20.09 -6.37
CA VAL A 332 37.26 19.28 -6.92
C VAL A 332 37.44 17.84 -6.47
N ARG A 333 36.37 17.24 -5.95
CA ARG A 333 36.33 15.80 -5.62
C ARG A 333 35.03 15.20 -6.11
N ALA A 334 35.13 14.22 -7.00
CA ALA A 334 34.00 13.42 -7.46
C ALA A 334 34.14 11.97 -6.99
N ARG A 335 33.08 11.41 -6.42
CA ARG A 335 33.06 10.06 -5.83
C ARG A 335 31.76 9.34 -6.13
N GLU A 336 31.82 8.02 -6.16
CA GLU A 336 30.62 7.18 -6.21
C GLU A 336 30.07 6.96 -4.79
N SER A 337 28.75 6.92 -4.64
CA SER A 337 28.09 6.65 -3.37
C SER A 337 28.55 5.30 -2.81
N GLY A 338 28.87 5.26 -1.52
CA GLY A 338 29.43 4.07 -0.87
C GLY A 338 30.95 3.85 -1.07
N ARG A 339 31.59 4.50 -2.05
CA ARG A 339 33.05 4.45 -2.21
C ARG A 339 33.75 5.52 -1.36
N ARG A 340 34.88 5.14 -0.74
CA ARG A 340 35.71 6.04 0.07
C ARG A 340 36.65 6.90 -0.77
N HIS A 341 37.18 6.34 -1.85
CA HIS A 341 38.12 7.02 -2.72
C HIS A 341 37.37 7.75 -3.85
N PRO A 342 37.70 9.02 -4.12
CA PRO A 342 37.16 9.71 -5.29
C PRO A 342 37.69 9.05 -6.56
N PHE A 343 36.84 8.95 -7.58
CA PHE A 343 37.28 8.52 -8.91
C PHE A 343 37.93 9.69 -9.68
N TYR A 344 37.61 10.94 -9.30
CA TYR A 344 38.26 12.13 -9.83
C TYR A 344 38.58 13.13 -8.71
N GLN A 345 39.80 13.65 -8.72
CA GLN A 345 40.27 14.68 -7.79
C GLN A 345 41.22 15.62 -8.51
N ALA A 346 40.97 16.93 -8.38
CA ALA A 346 41.86 17.98 -8.88
C ALA A 346 41.94 19.11 -7.88
N GLU A 347 43.11 19.73 -7.76
CA GLU A 347 43.34 20.89 -6.93
C GLU A 347 44.27 21.86 -7.65
N GLY A 348 43.96 23.16 -7.61
CA GLY A 348 44.78 24.18 -8.27
C GLY A 348 44.03 25.47 -8.55
N SER A 349 44.62 26.31 -9.39
CA SER A 349 43.95 27.50 -9.90
C SER A 349 42.73 27.12 -10.76
N PRO A 350 41.73 28.01 -10.91
CA PRO A 350 40.56 27.74 -11.76
C PRO A 350 40.91 27.29 -13.19
N MET A 351 42.00 27.82 -13.76
CA MET A 351 42.45 27.40 -15.09
C MET A 351 43.03 25.98 -15.11
N GLU A 352 43.84 25.60 -14.11
CA GLU A 352 44.44 24.27 -14.03
C GLU A 352 43.36 23.21 -13.80
N VAL A 353 42.42 23.48 -12.90
CA VAL A 353 41.26 22.64 -12.66
C VAL A 353 40.39 22.56 -13.92
N GLY A 354 40.12 23.69 -14.60
CA GLY A 354 39.38 23.70 -15.86
C GLY A 354 40.00 22.80 -16.94
N ARG A 355 41.32 22.86 -17.13
CA ARG A 355 42.02 21.97 -18.07
C ARG A 355 41.94 20.50 -17.67
N SER A 356 42.07 20.20 -16.38
CA SER A 356 41.92 18.83 -15.88
C SER A 356 40.49 18.31 -16.10
N LEU A 357 39.48 19.16 -15.93
CA LEU A 357 38.07 18.82 -16.17
C LEU A 357 37.77 18.61 -17.66
N ASP A 358 38.39 19.38 -18.55
CA ASP A 358 38.29 19.16 -19.99
C ASP A 358 38.85 17.80 -20.38
N ALA A 359 39.98 17.39 -19.78
CA ALA A 359 40.57 16.08 -20.01
C ALA A 359 39.68 14.94 -19.48
N TRP A 360 39.14 15.09 -18.26
CA TRP A 360 38.21 14.10 -17.67
C TRP A 360 36.92 13.95 -18.49
N ASN A 361 36.32 15.06 -18.94
CA ASN A 361 35.15 15.02 -19.82
C ASN A 361 35.43 14.33 -21.17
N GLN A 362 36.63 14.54 -21.74
CA GLN A 362 37.04 13.86 -22.97
C GLN A 362 37.27 12.35 -22.76
N GLU A 363 37.78 11.95 -21.60
CA GLU A 363 38.00 10.55 -21.24
C GLU A 363 36.66 9.80 -21.14
N ILE A 364 35.69 10.35 -20.40
CA ILE A 364 34.33 9.77 -20.30
C ILE A 364 33.65 9.71 -21.68
N GLY A 365 33.79 10.76 -22.48
CA GLY A 365 33.22 10.82 -23.82
C GLY A 365 33.76 9.73 -24.75
N ARG A 366 35.05 9.36 -24.60
CA ARG A 366 35.67 8.27 -25.37
C ARG A 366 35.25 6.89 -24.86
N GLU A 367 35.15 6.72 -23.54
CA GLU A 367 34.70 5.47 -22.92
C GLU A 367 33.24 5.12 -23.24
N HIS A 368 32.39 6.09 -23.58
CA HIS A 368 31.00 5.83 -24.02
C HIS A 368 30.86 5.49 -25.50
N THR A 369 31.83 5.84 -26.35
CA THR A 369 31.83 5.52 -27.79
C THR A 369 32.56 4.22 -28.15
N ASP A 370 33.45 3.74 -27.28
CA ASP A 370 34.08 2.44 -27.42
C ASP A 370 33.30 1.39 -26.59
N PRO A 371 33.06 0.16 -27.10
CA PRO A 371 32.51 -0.92 -26.26
C PRO A 371 33.44 -1.16 -25.06
N PRO A 372 32.93 -1.56 -23.88
CA PRO A 372 33.67 -1.52 -22.63
C PRO A 372 34.89 -2.45 -22.67
N ASP A 373 36.06 -1.84 -22.89
CA ASP A 373 37.35 -2.50 -22.99
C ASP A 373 37.94 -2.65 -21.57
N GLN A 374 37.71 -3.80 -20.93
CA GLN A 374 38.11 -4.08 -19.54
C GLN A 374 39.63 -4.18 -19.30
N ASP A 375 40.48 -3.94 -20.30
CA ASP A 375 41.93 -4.26 -20.22
C ASP A 375 42.87 -3.07 -19.96
N ARG A 376 42.38 -1.82 -19.86
CA ARG A 376 43.28 -0.65 -19.83
C ARG A 376 44.06 -0.42 -18.52
N THR A 377 43.81 -1.16 -17.44
CA THR A 377 44.64 -1.03 -16.23
C THR A 377 45.93 -1.85 -16.23
N ARG A 378 46.30 -2.54 -17.32
CA ARG A 378 47.51 -3.41 -17.33
C ARG A 378 48.57 -3.15 -18.42
N GLU A 379 48.34 -2.31 -19.41
CA GLU A 379 49.33 -2.07 -20.48
C GLU A 379 50.10 -0.76 -20.30
N LYS A 380 51.15 -0.81 -19.48
CA LYS A 380 52.32 0.07 -19.67
C LYS A 380 53.67 -0.66 -19.67
N ALA A 381 53.67 -1.99 -19.84
CA ALA A 381 54.90 -2.75 -20.04
C ALA A 381 54.65 -4.13 -20.68
N ALA A 382 54.79 -4.25 -22.01
CA ALA A 382 55.42 -5.39 -22.71
C ALA A 382 55.36 -5.20 -24.24
N PRO A 383 56.34 -5.72 -25.01
CA PRO A 383 56.44 -5.54 -26.46
C PRO A 383 55.72 -6.64 -27.27
N ALA A 384 55.18 -6.24 -28.42
CA ALA A 384 54.80 -7.03 -29.60
C ALA A 384 54.21 -8.45 -29.36
N ALA A 385 52.91 -8.52 -29.12
CA ALA A 385 52.13 -9.76 -29.21
C ALA A 385 52.02 -10.21 -30.68
N GLY A 386 52.35 -11.48 -30.95
CA GLY A 386 52.35 -12.07 -32.30
C GLY A 386 50.94 -12.41 -32.81
N SER A 387 50.84 -12.74 -34.10
CA SER A 387 49.58 -13.10 -34.80
C SER A 387 48.73 -14.15 -34.06
N GLU A 388 49.35 -15.07 -33.33
CA GLU A 388 48.66 -16.11 -32.55
C GLU A 388 47.87 -15.56 -31.35
N ASP A 389 48.30 -14.44 -30.75
CA ASP A 389 47.57 -13.80 -29.65
C ASP A 389 46.32 -13.07 -30.16
N LEU A 390 46.39 -12.51 -31.38
CA LEU A 390 45.21 -11.94 -32.06
C LEU A 390 44.19 -13.03 -32.41
N GLU A 391 44.63 -14.19 -32.89
CA GLU A 391 43.74 -15.33 -33.17
C GLU A 391 43.04 -15.83 -31.90
N ARG A 392 43.77 -15.95 -30.78
CA ARG A 392 43.16 -16.32 -29.48
C ARG A 392 42.15 -15.28 -29.00
N ARG A 393 42.42 -13.99 -29.21
CA ARG A 393 41.53 -12.89 -28.81
C ARG A 393 40.27 -12.85 -29.66
N VAL A 394 40.37 -13.07 -30.98
CA VAL A 394 39.22 -13.21 -31.87
C VAL A 394 38.34 -14.39 -31.47
N LEU A 395 38.95 -15.53 -31.13
CA LEU A 395 38.22 -16.73 -30.71
C LEU A 395 37.53 -16.53 -29.35
N MET A 396 38.11 -15.75 -28.44
CA MET A 396 37.49 -15.36 -27.18
C MET A 396 36.33 -14.38 -27.38
N LEU A 397 36.48 -13.39 -28.27
CA LEU A 397 35.41 -12.45 -28.62
C LEU A 397 34.24 -13.15 -29.33
N GLN A 398 34.52 -14.11 -30.21
CA GLN A 398 33.49 -14.96 -30.82
C GLN A 398 32.72 -15.75 -29.76
N ARG A 399 33.41 -16.37 -28.79
CA ARG A 399 32.76 -17.06 -27.66
C ARG A 399 31.95 -16.10 -26.78
N GLY A 400 32.43 -14.89 -26.56
CA GLY A 400 31.70 -13.85 -25.83
C GLY A 400 30.44 -13.40 -26.57
N LEU A 401 30.52 -13.22 -27.88
CA LEU A 401 29.37 -12.89 -28.73
C LEU A 401 28.33 -14.01 -28.75
N ASP A 402 28.78 -15.27 -28.82
CA ASP A 402 27.91 -16.44 -28.75
C ASP A 402 27.19 -16.50 -27.38
N ALA A 403 27.90 -16.21 -26.28
CA ALA A 403 27.31 -16.16 -24.94
C ALA A 403 26.26 -15.05 -24.81
N VAL A 404 26.55 -13.83 -25.28
CA VAL A 404 25.59 -12.71 -25.25
C VAL A 404 24.39 -12.99 -26.16
N THR A 405 24.60 -13.67 -27.28
CA THR A 405 23.51 -14.10 -28.18
C THR A 405 22.63 -15.14 -27.49
N ALA A 406 23.22 -16.10 -26.79
CA ALA A 406 22.49 -17.07 -25.99
C ALA A 406 21.70 -16.41 -24.86
N ASP A 407 22.29 -15.45 -24.14
CA ASP A 407 21.60 -14.68 -23.10
C ASP A 407 20.42 -13.88 -23.67
N ARG A 408 20.62 -13.19 -24.80
CA ARG A 408 19.53 -12.48 -25.48
C ARG A 408 18.39 -13.43 -25.86
N ASP A 409 18.72 -14.61 -26.38
CA ASP A 409 17.73 -15.59 -26.82
C ASP A 409 16.98 -16.22 -25.62
N THR A 410 17.66 -16.45 -24.49
CA THR A 410 16.99 -16.90 -23.25
C THR A 410 16.06 -15.82 -22.69
N HIS A 411 16.47 -14.55 -22.68
CA HIS A 411 15.61 -13.43 -22.27
C HIS A 411 14.39 -13.28 -23.19
N LYS A 412 14.56 -13.48 -24.50
CA LYS A 412 13.46 -13.48 -25.46
C LYS A 412 12.48 -14.62 -25.18
N GLN A 413 12.97 -15.83 -24.91
CA GLN A 413 12.13 -16.97 -24.54
C GLN A 413 11.38 -16.73 -23.22
N GLN A 414 12.03 -16.11 -22.22
CA GLN A 414 11.37 -15.75 -20.96
C GLN A 414 10.26 -14.72 -21.18
N ALA A 415 10.50 -13.70 -22.01
CA ALA A 415 9.50 -12.69 -22.34
C ALA A 415 8.30 -13.29 -23.09
N GLU A 416 8.54 -14.22 -24.02
CA GLU A 416 7.49 -14.95 -24.72
C GLU A 416 6.68 -15.85 -23.77
N THR A 417 7.36 -16.51 -22.82
CA THR A 417 6.70 -17.34 -21.80
C THR A 417 5.81 -16.51 -20.87
N MET A 418 6.32 -15.40 -20.33
CA MET A 418 5.53 -14.49 -19.49
C MET A 418 4.34 -13.90 -20.25
N ARG A 419 4.49 -13.60 -21.54
CA ARG A 419 3.40 -13.11 -22.38
C ARG A 419 2.31 -14.16 -22.56
N ALA A 420 2.70 -15.42 -22.79
CA ALA A 420 1.76 -16.53 -22.85
C ALA A 420 1.01 -16.72 -21.52
N GLU A 421 1.70 -16.64 -20.38
CA GLU A 421 1.08 -16.69 -19.05
C GLU A 421 0.07 -15.55 -18.85
N LEU A 422 0.43 -14.31 -19.23
CA LEU A 422 -0.49 -13.18 -19.17
C LEU A 422 -1.74 -13.39 -20.03
N ASP A 423 -1.60 -13.96 -21.22
CA ASP A 423 -2.74 -14.28 -22.08
C ASP A 423 -3.62 -15.38 -21.45
N THR A 424 -3.03 -16.38 -20.78
CA THR A 424 -3.82 -17.38 -20.03
C THR A 424 -4.55 -16.75 -18.85
N LEU A 425 -3.91 -15.86 -18.09
CA LEU A 425 -4.54 -15.15 -16.96
C LEU A 425 -5.66 -14.23 -17.44
N LYS A 426 -5.46 -13.53 -18.55
CA LYS A 426 -6.50 -12.70 -19.17
C LYS A 426 -7.69 -13.54 -19.62
N ASN A 427 -7.45 -14.69 -20.22
CA ASN A 427 -8.52 -15.62 -20.64
C ASN A 427 -9.27 -16.21 -19.43
N THR A 428 -8.58 -16.54 -18.34
CA THR A 428 -9.26 -17.01 -17.11
C THR A 428 -10.07 -15.89 -16.47
N GLN A 429 -9.55 -14.67 -16.42
CA GLN A 429 -10.28 -13.50 -15.93
C GLN A 429 -11.54 -13.20 -16.75
N LEU A 430 -11.47 -13.33 -18.09
CA LEU A 430 -12.64 -13.16 -18.95
C LEU A 430 -13.71 -14.22 -18.68
N ARG A 431 -13.29 -15.48 -18.45
CA ARG A 431 -14.22 -16.56 -18.07
C ARG A 431 -14.86 -16.31 -16.71
N THR A 432 -14.09 -15.98 -15.69
CA THR A 432 -14.65 -15.70 -14.35
C THR A 432 -15.60 -14.50 -14.37
N ASN A 433 -15.31 -13.47 -15.16
CA ASN A 433 -16.22 -12.34 -15.35
C ASN A 433 -17.52 -12.72 -16.06
N HIS A 434 -17.47 -13.68 -16.98
CA HIS A 434 -18.67 -14.23 -17.61
C HIS A 434 -19.50 -15.02 -16.60
N ASP A 435 -18.88 -15.93 -15.85
CA ASP A 435 -19.54 -16.73 -14.81
C ASP A 435 -20.19 -15.84 -13.74
N LEU A 436 -19.51 -14.78 -13.30
CA LEU A 436 -20.07 -13.80 -12.35
C LEU A 436 -21.28 -13.06 -12.93
N ARG A 437 -21.32 -12.84 -14.23
CA ARG A 437 -22.46 -12.19 -14.89
C ARG A 437 -23.65 -13.15 -14.97
N GLU A 438 -23.40 -14.40 -15.35
CA GLU A 438 -24.42 -15.45 -15.39
C GLU A 438 -25.03 -15.71 -14.00
N LEU A 439 -24.18 -15.78 -12.95
CA LEU A 439 -24.65 -15.95 -11.57
C LEU A 439 -25.52 -14.77 -11.10
N ARG A 440 -25.21 -13.55 -11.54
CA ARG A 440 -26.05 -12.37 -11.23
C ARG A 440 -27.40 -12.47 -11.92
N GLU A 441 -27.44 -12.84 -13.19
CA GLU A 441 -28.70 -13.04 -13.93
C GLU A 441 -29.57 -14.15 -13.32
N GLN A 442 -28.95 -15.25 -12.86
CA GLN A 442 -29.65 -16.31 -12.14
C GLN A 442 -30.22 -15.81 -10.80
N LEU A 443 -29.48 -14.99 -10.07
CA LEU A 443 -29.91 -14.42 -8.80
C LEU A 443 -31.07 -13.42 -8.97
N ASP A 444 -31.03 -12.59 -10.01
CA ASP A 444 -32.12 -11.68 -10.37
C ASP A 444 -33.39 -12.45 -10.74
N THR A 445 -33.24 -13.54 -11.51
CA THR A 445 -34.36 -14.43 -11.85
C THR A 445 -34.97 -15.07 -10.60
N ALA A 446 -34.12 -15.57 -9.69
CA ALA A 446 -34.58 -16.17 -8.43
C ALA A 446 -35.30 -15.15 -7.52
N HIS A 447 -34.87 -13.89 -7.52
CA HIS A 447 -35.56 -12.81 -6.81
C HIS A 447 -36.93 -12.49 -7.43
N ALA A 448 -37.01 -12.40 -8.76
CA ALA A 448 -38.28 -12.21 -9.45
C ALA A 448 -39.28 -13.35 -9.16
N ASP A 449 -38.80 -14.60 -9.19
CA ASP A 449 -39.62 -15.76 -8.85
C ASP A 449 -40.07 -15.75 -7.39
N ARG A 450 -39.16 -15.44 -6.45
CA ARG A 450 -39.50 -15.31 -5.03
C ARG A 450 -40.60 -14.27 -4.80
N ASP A 451 -40.48 -13.11 -5.43
CA ASP A 451 -41.43 -12.01 -5.25
C ASP A 451 -42.78 -12.35 -5.90
N ARG A 452 -42.77 -13.06 -7.04
CA ARG A 452 -43.97 -13.64 -7.64
C ARG A 452 -44.65 -14.64 -6.71
N TYR A 453 -43.94 -15.63 -6.18
CA TYR A 453 -44.52 -16.62 -5.26
C TYR A 453 -45.02 -15.99 -3.97
N ARG A 454 -44.35 -14.94 -3.48
CA ARG A 454 -44.85 -14.15 -2.34
C ARG A 454 -46.18 -13.46 -2.66
N GLY A 455 -46.29 -12.86 -3.85
CA GLY A 455 -47.55 -12.27 -4.33
C GLY A 455 -48.68 -13.29 -4.44
N GLU A 456 -48.41 -14.45 -5.07
CA GLU A 456 -49.37 -15.56 -5.21
C GLU A 456 -49.81 -16.10 -3.84
N ARG A 457 -48.86 -16.26 -2.90
CA ARG A 457 -49.14 -16.66 -1.52
C ARG A 457 -50.02 -15.64 -0.80
N ASP A 458 -49.69 -14.35 -0.87
CA ASP A 458 -50.43 -13.31 -0.15
C ASP A 458 -51.85 -13.11 -0.75
N GLU A 459 -52.03 -13.39 -2.05
CA GLU A 459 -53.35 -13.48 -2.67
C GLU A 459 -54.14 -14.71 -2.21
N ALA A 460 -53.50 -15.89 -2.15
CA ALA A 460 -54.11 -17.11 -1.64
C ALA A 460 -54.52 -16.96 -0.16
N VAL A 461 -53.68 -16.35 0.67
CA VAL A 461 -53.98 -16.04 2.08
C VAL A 461 -55.16 -15.06 2.17
N ARG A 462 -55.22 -14.02 1.33
CA ARG A 462 -56.38 -13.11 1.29
C ARG A 462 -57.66 -13.80 0.85
N LYS A 463 -57.61 -14.67 -0.16
CA LYS A 463 -58.75 -15.47 -0.62
C LYS A 463 -59.23 -16.43 0.47
N LEU A 464 -58.29 -17.10 1.14
CA LEU A 464 -58.58 -17.96 2.28
C LEU A 464 -59.26 -17.16 3.39
N ALA A 465 -58.67 -16.04 3.82
CA ALA A 465 -59.25 -15.18 4.85
C ALA A 465 -60.68 -14.70 4.51
N ARG A 466 -60.96 -14.37 3.24
CA ARG A 466 -62.32 -13.98 2.80
C ARG A 466 -63.31 -15.15 2.83
N ASN A 467 -62.88 -16.34 2.45
CA ASN A 467 -63.74 -17.53 2.39
C ASN A 467 -63.91 -18.23 3.74
N THR A 468 -63.02 -17.98 4.70
CA THR A 468 -63.14 -18.50 6.07
C THR A 468 -64.15 -17.63 6.85
N PRO A 469 -65.25 -18.22 7.37
CA PRO A 469 -66.17 -17.55 8.29
C PRO A 469 -65.43 -16.96 9.48
N GLU A 470 -65.88 -15.83 10.04
CA GLU A 470 -65.18 -15.16 11.15
C GLU A 470 -64.97 -16.06 12.36
N GLN A 471 -65.94 -16.93 12.68
CA GLN A 471 -65.84 -17.93 13.74
C GLN A 471 -64.74 -18.99 13.54
N ASP A 472 -64.24 -19.20 12.32
CA ASP A 472 -63.18 -20.16 12.01
C ASP A 472 -61.81 -19.51 11.72
N ARG A 473 -61.74 -18.16 11.68
CA ARG A 473 -60.47 -17.45 11.47
C ARG A 473 -59.56 -17.61 12.69
N TYR A 474 -58.30 -17.93 12.43
CA TYR A 474 -57.27 -18.02 13.46
C TYR A 474 -57.10 -16.66 14.16
N GLY A 475 -57.36 -16.63 15.48
CA GLY A 475 -57.31 -15.40 16.29
C GLY A 475 -58.57 -14.52 16.30
N SER A 476 -59.71 -14.98 15.75
CA SER A 476 -60.97 -14.22 15.88
C SER A 476 -61.48 -14.19 17.32
N SER A 477 -62.12 -13.10 17.72
CA SER A 477 -62.66 -12.90 19.07
C SER A 477 -63.70 -13.97 19.45
N GLU A 478 -64.49 -14.46 18.51
CA GLU A 478 -65.44 -15.56 18.74
C GLU A 478 -64.76 -16.92 18.97
N ARG A 479 -63.67 -17.20 18.26
CA ARG A 479 -62.90 -18.44 18.44
C ARG A 479 -62.11 -18.42 19.74
N VAL A 480 -61.53 -17.26 20.09
CA VAL A 480 -60.89 -17.02 21.40
C VAL A 480 -61.92 -17.10 22.53
N ALA A 481 -63.14 -16.58 22.35
CA ALA A 481 -64.22 -16.69 23.33
C ALA A 481 -64.71 -18.14 23.49
N ARG A 482 -64.83 -18.91 22.40
CA ARG A 482 -65.16 -20.36 22.46
C ARG A 482 -64.04 -21.18 23.09
N GLU A 483 -62.78 -20.96 22.71
CA GLU A 483 -61.62 -21.64 23.31
C GLU A 483 -61.46 -21.30 24.79
N GLN A 484 -61.72 -20.05 25.21
CA GLN A 484 -61.76 -19.64 26.62
C GLN A 484 -62.95 -20.25 27.38
N ALA A 485 -64.10 -20.44 26.73
CA ALA A 485 -65.26 -21.10 27.33
C ALA A 485 -65.05 -22.63 27.48
N ASP A 486 -64.38 -23.28 26.54
CA ASP A 486 -64.13 -24.74 26.56
C ASP A 486 -62.95 -25.16 27.43
N THR A 487 -61.92 -24.32 27.60
CA THR A 487 -60.70 -24.72 28.34
C THR A 487 -60.72 -24.39 29.83
N GLY A 488 -61.70 -23.64 30.35
CA GLY A 488 -61.86 -23.35 31.78
C GLY A 488 -60.62 -22.77 32.48
N THR A 489 -59.61 -22.35 31.72
CA THR A 489 -58.29 -21.96 32.21
C THR A 489 -58.12 -20.48 31.96
N THR A 490 -58.27 -19.71 33.02
CA THR A 490 -57.95 -18.29 33.11
C THR A 490 -56.46 -18.11 32.82
N MET A 491 -56.09 -17.89 31.55
CA MET A 491 -54.78 -17.34 31.23
C MET A 491 -54.75 -15.87 31.66
N PRO A 492 -53.68 -15.42 32.34
CA PRO A 492 -53.54 -14.02 32.72
C PRO A 492 -53.46 -13.14 31.47
N PRO A 493 -53.94 -11.89 31.53
CA PRO A 493 -53.97 -11.02 30.38
C PRO A 493 -52.55 -10.80 29.83
N PRO A 494 -52.39 -10.63 28.50
CA PRO A 494 -51.13 -10.23 27.93
C PRO A 494 -50.68 -8.91 28.57
N SER A 495 -49.50 -8.93 29.17
CA SER A 495 -48.77 -7.74 29.56
C SER A 495 -48.67 -6.81 28.35
N ASN A 496 -49.48 -5.75 28.34
CA ASN A 496 -49.34 -4.61 27.44
C ASN A 496 -47.99 -3.93 27.71
N GLY A 497 -46.94 -4.41 27.05
CA GLY A 497 -45.69 -3.70 26.83
C GLY A 497 -45.89 -2.57 25.82
N ALA A 498 -46.83 -1.65 26.11
CA ALA A 498 -46.89 -0.38 25.44
C ALA A 498 -45.71 0.45 25.94
N GLY A 499 -44.74 0.67 25.04
CA GLY A 499 -43.60 1.53 25.30
C GLY A 499 -44.05 2.90 25.79
N GLN A 500 -43.56 3.28 26.97
CA GLN A 500 -43.57 4.69 27.38
C GLN A 500 -42.77 5.51 26.36
N PRO A 501 -43.30 6.66 25.89
CA PRO A 501 -42.50 7.61 25.13
C PRO A 501 -41.49 8.27 26.09
N ARG A 502 -40.19 8.14 25.78
CA ARG A 502 -39.12 8.88 26.46
C ARG A 502 -39.34 10.39 26.25
N PRO A 503 -39.23 11.23 27.30
CA PRO A 503 -39.27 12.68 27.13
C PRO A 503 -38.02 13.18 26.40
N ARG A 504 -38.22 14.08 25.42
CA ARG A 504 -37.17 14.84 24.74
C ARG A 504 -36.49 15.78 25.75
N PRO A 505 -35.15 15.86 25.79
CA PRO A 505 -34.47 16.93 26.52
C PRO A 505 -34.60 18.24 25.74
N GLU A 506 -35.13 19.26 26.40
CA GLU A 506 -35.16 20.64 25.92
C GLU A 506 -33.75 21.17 25.74
N ARG A 507 -33.52 21.81 24.59
CA ARG A 507 -32.36 22.69 24.37
C ARG A 507 -32.59 23.97 25.16
N SER A 508 -31.88 24.13 26.27
CA SER A 508 -31.67 25.44 26.88
C SER A 508 -30.63 26.22 26.07
N ARG A 509 -30.95 27.49 25.85
CA ARG A 509 -30.09 28.54 25.28
C ARG A 509 -28.89 28.84 26.17
#